data_AF-A0A2E9DWD2-F1
#
_entry.id   AF-A0A2E9DWD2-F1
#
_cell.length_a   1.000
_cell.length_b   1.000
_cell.length_c   1.000
_cell.angle_alpha   90.00
_cell.angle_beta   90.00
_cell.angle_gamma   90.00
#
_symmetry.space_group_name_H-M   'P 1'
#
loop_
_entity.id
_entity.type
_entity.pdbx_description
1 polymer ?
#
loop_
_entity_poly.entity_id
_entity_poly.type
_entity_poly.pdbx_seq_one_letter_code
_entity_poly.pdbx_strand_id
1 'polypeptide(L)'
;MFSKINLKDELKKFQSKENSDILDLVNNQLLNDELMENNIKKNLNSCATSIENIDLTKYNKNDVYDLKSIKSIAVKYRLRFLPTKYFKNEIPQEAIFKTKSLEKKNNTSIKNFHILAPATSFDLEDVNKDPLLFAPLKNGKYLLIHQWGTDLAWYKKLSALPLRSLESILISIGFVALFLSLITPTWLILNSAEIDMGYFGYHRIAWFLYAYILISSITTFICFSQNIYPSEYQWNKKTYN
;
A
#
# COMPACT_ATOMS: atom_id res chain seq x y z
N MET A 1 -28.90 -73.65 3.25
CA MET A 1 -30.17 -72.92 3.02
C MET A 1 -29.81 -71.47 2.79
N PHE A 2 -29.84 -70.98 1.54
CA PHE A 2 -29.49 -69.58 1.25
C PHE A 2 -30.65 -68.67 1.69
N SER A 3 -30.35 -67.62 2.45
CA SER A 3 -31.35 -66.66 2.90
C SER A 3 -31.91 -65.90 1.70
N LYS A 4 -33.24 -65.72 1.66
CA LYS A 4 -33.89 -64.90 0.63
C LYS A 4 -33.44 -63.45 0.85
N ILE A 5 -32.74 -62.89 -0.13
CA ILE A 5 -32.27 -61.51 -0.12
C ILE A 5 -33.46 -60.60 -0.45
N ASN A 6 -33.73 -59.62 0.42
CA ASN A 6 -34.73 -58.59 0.18
C ASN A 6 -34.11 -57.44 -0.62
N LEU A 7 -34.44 -57.38 -1.91
CA LEU A 7 -33.92 -56.39 -2.86
C LEU A 7 -34.15 -54.94 -2.39
N LYS A 8 -35.22 -54.66 -1.62
CA LYS A 8 -35.50 -53.32 -1.08
C LYS A 8 -34.49 -52.90 -0.01
N ASP A 9 -34.04 -53.84 0.82
CA ASP A 9 -33.08 -53.57 1.89
C ASP A 9 -31.65 -53.43 1.33
N GLU A 10 -31.31 -54.16 0.25
CA GLU A 10 -30.06 -53.93 -0.48
C GLU A 10 -30.04 -52.56 -1.17
N LEU A 11 -31.12 -52.15 -1.83
CA LEU A 11 -31.21 -50.82 -2.45
C LEU A 11 -31.05 -49.69 -1.43
N LYS A 12 -31.63 -49.83 -0.22
CA LYS A 12 -31.42 -48.88 0.88
C LYS A 12 -29.97 -48.82 1.35
N LYS A 13 -29.29 -49.98 1.45
CA LYS A 13 -27.86 -50.03 1.80
C LYS A 13 -26.99 -49.38 0.72
N PHE A 14 -27.30 -49.60 -0.55
CA PHE A 14 -26.62 -48.93 -1.66
C PHE A 14 -26.82 -47.42 -1.61
N GLN A 15 -28.04 -46.92 -1.44
CA GLN A 15 -28.30 -45.47 -1.29
C GLN A 15 -27.61 -44.87 -0.06
N SER A 16 -27.58 -45.56 1.09
CA SER A 16 -26.87 -45.07 2.27
C SER A 16 -25.36 -45.00 2.06
N LYS A 17 -24.80 -45.94 1.29
CA LYS A 17 -23.37 -46.00 0.99
C LYS A 17 -22.97 -44.95 -0.04
N GLU A 18 -23.79 -44.76 -1.07
CA GLU A 18 -23.60 -43.68 -2.05
C GLU A 18 -23.67 -42.30 -1.39
N ASN A 19 -24.62 -42.10 -0.45
CA ASN A 19 -24.70 -40.87 0.34
C ASN A 19 -23.48 -40.68 1.25
N SER A 20 -22.96 -41.72 1.90
CA SER A 20 -21.72 -41.60 2.69
C SER A 20 -20.52 -41.27 1.82
N ASP A 21 -20.40 -41.89 0.64
CA ASP A 21 -19.30 -41.65 -0.29
C ASP A 21 -19.34 -40.20 -0.83
N ILE A 22 -20.53 -39.65 -1.10
CA ILE A 22 -20.71 -38.24 -1.48
C ILE A 22 -20.32 -37.32 -0.31
N LEU A 23 -20.76 -37.61 0.91
CA LEU A 23 -20.42 -36.81 2.09
C LEU A 23 -18.91 -36.81 2.35
N ASP A 24 -18.25 -37.96 2.19
CA ASP A 24 -16.81 -38.09 2.33
C ASP A 24 -16.07 -37.30 1.24
N LEU A 25 -16.57 -37.32 0.00
CA LEU A 25 -16.01 -36.52 -1.09
C LEU A 25 -16.13 -35.02 -0.82
N VAL A 26 -17.30 -34.56 -0.35
CA VAL A 26 -17.53 -33.15 0.02
C VAL A 26 -16.63 -32.75 1.19
N ASN A 27 -16.53 -33.57 2.23
CA ASN A 27 -15.66 -33.32 3.38
C ASN A 27 -14.18 -33.22 2.96
N ASN A 28 -13.71 -34.13 2.12
CA ASN A 28 -12.35 -34.09 1.59
C ASN A 28 -12.10 -32.82 0.77
N GLN A 29 -13.08 -32.36 0.00
CA GLN A 29 -12.98 -31.12 -0.76
C GLN A 29 -12.91 -29.90 0.16
N LEU A 30 -13.74 -29.83 1.22
CA LEU A 30 -13.71 -28.76 2.20
C LEU A 30 -12.38 -28.70 2.97
N LEU A 31 -11.85 -29.85 3.39
CA LEU A 31 -10.56 -29.94 4.08
C LEU A 31 -9.41 -29.46 3.19
N ASN A 32 -9.38 -29.87 1.92
CA ASN A 32 -8.37 -29.40 0.96
C ASN A 32 -8.44 -27.89 0.75
N ASP A 33 -9.66 -27.35 0.70
CA ASP A 33 -9.93 -25.93 0.54
C ASP A 33 -9.47 -25.12 1.77
N GLU A 34 -9.64 -25.64 2.98
CA GLU A 34 -9.17 -25.04 4.23
C GLU A 34 -7.63 -25.09 4.34
N LEU A 35 -7.02 -26.22 3.95
CA LEU A 35 -5.56 -26.37 3.90
C LEU A 35 -4.92 -25.34 2.95
N MET A 36 -5.54 -25.10 1.78
CA MET A 36 -5.10 -24.04 0.86
C MET A 36 -5.15 -22.66 1.51
N GLU A 37 -6.25 -22.31 2.17
CA GLU A 37 -6.39 -21.00 2.83
C GLU A 37 -5.36 -20.81 3.94
N ASN A 38 -5.11 -21.86 4.73
CA ASN A 38 -4.09 -21.84 5.78
C ASN A 38 -2.67 -21.69 5.19
N ASN A 39 -2.39 -22.30 4.04
CA ASN A 39 -1.12 -22.11 3.34
C ASN A 39 -0.97 -20.69 2.81
N ILE A 40 -2.02 -20.09 2.25
CA ILE A 40 -2.02 -18.68 1.80
C ILE A 40 -1.77 -17.75 2.98
N LYS A 41 -2.46 -17.93 4.11
CA LYS A 41 -2.24 -17.15 5.34
C LYS A 41 -0.78 -17.25 5.81
N LYS A 42 -0.20 -18.45 5.79
CA LYS A 42 1.23 -18.65 6.09
C LYS A 42 2.15 -17.94 5.11
N ASN A 43 1.86 -17.97 3.81
CA ASN A 43 2.64 -17.30 2.77
C ASN A 43 2.50 -15.77 2.80
N LEU A 44 1.37 -15.24 3.29
CA LEU A 44 1.18 -13.81 3.52
C LEU A 44 2.03 -13.31 4.70
N ASN A 45 2.13 -14.12 5.76
CA ASN A 45 2.89 -13.75 6.97
C ASN A 45 4.41 -14.06 6.86
N SER A 46 4.81 -14.86 5.87
CA SER A 46 6.21 -15.23 5.65
C SER A 46 6.78 -14.54 4.42
N CYS A 47 8.06 -14.19 4.48
CA CYS A 47 8.84 -13.77 3.32
C CYS A 47 9.89 -14.85 3.07
N ALA A 48 9.81 -15.53 1.94
CA ALA A 48 10.81 -16.51 1.54
C ALA A 48 12.12 -15.79 1.19
N THR A 49 13.24 -16.40 1.54
CA THR A 49 14.60 -15.86 1.30
C THR A 49 14.95 -15.83 -0.19
N SER A 50 14.32 -16.70 -0.98
CA SER A 50 14.42 -16.72 -2.44
C SER A 50 13.23 -16.01 -3.08
N ILE A 51 13.52 -15.10 -4.02
CA ILE A 51 12.53 -14.55 -4.94
C ILE A 51 12.29 -15.64 -5.99
N GLU A 52 11.51 -16.66 -5.64
CA GLU A 52 11.03 -17.63 -6.62
C GLU A 52 10.08 -16.90 -7.56
N ASN A 53 10.47 -16.80 -8.83
CA ASN A 53 9.65 -16.21 -9.88
C ASN A 53 8.44 -17.10 -10.13
N ILE A 54 7.24 -16.59 -9.87
CA ILE A 54 6.01 -17.35 -10.08
C ILE A 54 5.63 -17.24 -11.56
N ASP A 55 5.43 -18.39 -12.19
CA ASP A 55 4.97 -18.49 -13.57
C ASP A 55 3.43 -18.55 -13.59
N LEU A 56 2.81 -17.39 -13.39
CA LEU A 56 1.36 -17.24 -13.60
C LEU A 56 1.10 -17.13 -15.09
N THR A 57 0.17 -17.91 -15.63
CA THR A 57 -0.19 -17.88 -17.06
C THR A 57 -1.59 -17.32 -17.28
N LYS A 58 -2.50 -17.53 -16.33
CA LYS A 58 -3.90 -17.10 -16.36
C LYS A 58 -4.12 -15.98 -15.34
N TYR A 59 -4.00 -14.75 -15.81
CA TYR A 59 -4.31 -13.54 -15.04
C TYR A 59 -4.87 -12.44 -15.96
N ASN A 60 -5.53 -11.45 -15.37
CA ASN A 60 -6.03 -10.30 -16.10
C ASN A 60 -4.86 -9.37 -16.46
N LYS A 61 -4.67 -9.09 -17.75
CA LYS A 61 -3.57 -8.23 -18.23
C LYS A 61 -3.69 -6.78 -17.76
N ASN A 62 -4.91 -6.32 -17.46
CA ASN A 62 -5.15 -4.95 -17.00
C ASN A 62 -4.65 -4.71 -15.56
N ASP A 63 -4.50 -5.77 -14.78
CA ASP A 63 -4.10 -5.70 -13.36
C ASP A 63 -2.59 -5.88 -13.16
N VAL A 64 -1.81 -5.80 -14.24
CA VAL A 64 -0.35 -5.94 -14.21
C VAL A 64 0.32 -4.59 -14.27
N TYR A 65 1.15 -4.32 -13.26
CA TYR A 65 1.83 -3.05 -13.08
C TYR A 65 3.35 -3.24 -13.02
N ASP A 66 4.08 -2.28 -13.61
CA ASP A 66 5.53 -2.21 -13.49
C ASP A 66 5.92 -1.53 -12.17
N LEU A 67 7.10 -1.86 -11.64
CA LEU A 67 7.63 -1.25 -10.42
C LEU A 67 7.72 0.29 -10.52
N LYS A 68 8.02 0.83 -11.71
CA LYS A 68 8.07 2.27 -11.97
C LYS A 68 6.71 2.94 -11.76
N SER A 69 5.63 2.29 -12.19
CA SER A 69 4.26 2.78 -12.04
C SER A 69 3.84 2.75 -10.57
N ILE A 70 4.17 1.67 -9.86
CA ILE A 70 3.91 1.55 -8.41
C ILE A 70 4.67 2.63 -7.65
N LYS A 71 5.95 2.84 -7.96
CA LYS A 71 6.77 3.91 -7.35
C LYS A 71 6.16 5.28 -7.57
N SER A 72 5.67 5.58 -8.78
CA SER A 72 5.12 6.92 -9.08
C SER A 72 3.86 7.22 -8.27
N ILE A 73 2.97 6.22 -8.11
CA ILE A 73 1.78 6.31 -7.25
C ILE A 73 2.18 6.42 -5.79
N ALA A 74 3.12 5.60 -5.33
CA ALA A 74 3.60 5.60 -3.96
C ALA A 74 4.15 6.98 -3.56
N VAL A 75 4.99 7.58 -4.40
CA VAL A 75 5.55 8.90 -4.17
C VAL A 75 4.48 10.00 -4.24
N LYS A 76 3.53 9.91 -5.18
CA LYS A 76 2.46 10.91 -5.36
C LYS A 76 1.51 11.01 -4.16
N TYR A 77 1.21 9.91 -3.49
CA TYR A 77 0.29 9.86 -2.36
C TYR A 77 0.95 9.55 -1.01
N ARG A 78 2.29 9.54 -0.95
CA ARG A 78 3.08 9.21 0.26
C ARG A 78 2.71 7.82 0.83
N LEU A 79 2.66 6.82 -0.05
CA LEU A 79 2.47 5.42 0.29
C LEU A 79 3.81 4.68 0.30
N ARG A 80 3.84 3.50 0.94
CA ARG A 80 4.98 2.59 0.97
C ARG A 80 4.61 1.26 0.33
N PHE A 81 5.54 0.72 -0.45
CA PHE A 81 5.43 -0.57 -1.10
C PHE A 81 6.39 -1.56 -0.43
N LEU A 82 5.87 -2.42 0.43
CA LEU A 82 6.66 -3.29 1.30
C LEU A 82 6.13 -4.73 1.29
N PRO A 83 6.96 -5.73 1.63
CA PRO A 83 6.49 -7.10 1.86
C PRO A 83 5.39 -7.14 2.92
N THR A 84 4.40 -8.03 2.73
CA THR A 84 3.26 -8.21 3.66
C THR A 84 3.68 -8.53 5.09
N LYS A 85 4.86 -9.12 5.30
CA LYS A 85 5.44 -9.36 6.64
C LYS A 85 5.52 -8.10 7.52
N TYR A 86 5.67 -6.92 6.93
CA TYR A 86 5.76 -5.66 7.66
C TYR A 86 4.39 -5.02 7.92
N PHE A 87 3.34 -5.53 7.28
CA PHE A 87 1.99 -5.04 7.47
C PHE A 87 1.44 -5.56 8.80
N LYS A 88 1.09 -4.65 9.70
CA LYS A 88 0.62 -5.01 11.04
C LYS A 88 -0.89 -5.26 11.09
N ASN A 89 -1.64 -4.77 10.10
CA ASN A 89 -3.08 -4.92 10.06
C ASN A 89 -3.48 -6.28 9.47
N GLU A 90 -4.69 -6.72 9.78
CA GLU A 90 -5.23 -7.94 9.20
C GLU A 90 -5.53 -7.77 7.70
N ILE A 91 -5.17 -8.80 6.92
CA ILE A 91 -5.52 -8.89 5.51
C ILE A 91 -6.92 -9.51 5.44
N PRO A 92 -7.89 -8.85 4.77
CA PRO A 92 -9.28 -9.28 4.78
C PRO A 92 -9.45 -10.60 4.03
N GLN A 93 -10.49 -11.35 4.40
CA GLN A 93 -10.71 -12.70 3.90
C GLN A 93 -10.98 -12.73 2.39
N GLU A 94 -11.52 -11.65 1.83
CA GLU A 94 -11.73 -11.46 0.39
C GLU A 94 -10.42 -11.51 -0.39
N ALA A 95 -9.33 -10.94 0.15
CA ALA A 95 -8.01 -11.02 -0.47
C ALA A 95 -7.51 -12.47 -0.53
N ILE A 96 -7.75 -13.23 0.54
CA ILE A 96 -7.37 -14.65 0.65
C ILE A 96 -8.16 -15.48 -0.38
N PHE A 97 -9.47 -15.26 -0.50
CA PHE A 97 -10.31 -15.95 -1.48
C PHE A 97 -9.93 -15.64 -2.92
N LYS A 98 -9.60 -14.38 -3.24
CA LYS A 98 -9.08 -14.01 -4.56
C LYS A 98 -7.74 -14.66 -4.87
N THR A 99 -6.85 -14.72 -3.88
CA THR A 99 -5.57 -15.41 -3.99
C THR A 99 -5.78 -16.91 -4.24
N LYS A 100 -6.62 -17.58 -3.45
CA LYS A 100 -6.99 -19.00 -3.64
C LYS A 100 -7.53 -19.27 -5.04
N SER A 101 -8.42 -18.41 -5.52
CA SER A 101 -8.98 -18.52 -6.87
C SER A 101 -7.90 -18.40 -7.96
N LEU A 102 -6.91 -17.53 -7.75
CA LEU A 102 -5.80 -17.34 -8.67
C LEU A 102 -4.81 -18.52 -8.64
N GLU A 103 -4.47 -19.02 -7.46
CA GLU A 103 -3.60 -20.20 -7.28
C GLU A 103 -4.23 -21.44 -7.90
N LYS A 104 -5.53 -21.68 -7.68
CA LYS A 104 -6.28 -22.82 -8.24
C LYS A 104 -6.35 -22.77 -9.78
N LYS A 105 -6.45 -21.58 -10.38
CA LYS A 105 -6.46 -21.42 -11.85
C LYS A 105 -5.11 -21.75 -12.49
N ASN A 106 -4.01 -21.49 -11.77
CA ASN A 106 -2.65 -21.62 -12.27
C ASN A 106 -1.95 -22.89 -11.77
N ASN A 107 -2.53 -23.62 -10.81
CA ASN A 107 -1.92 -24.76 -10.12
C ASN A 107 -0.54 -24.41 -9.51
N THR A 108 -0.40 -23.20 -8.99
CA THR A 108 0.85 -22.66 -8.44
C THR A 108 0.59 -21.95 -7.12
N SER A 109 1.47 -22.13 -6.14
CA SER A 109 1.42 -21.36 -4.88
C SER A 109 2.20 -20.04 -5.02
N ILE A 110 1.56 -18.95 -4.62
CA ILE A 110 2.11 -17.60 -4.65
C ILE A 110 2.79 -17.33 -3.30
N LYS A 111 4.01 -16.78 -3.37
CA LYS A 111 4.83 -16.39 -2.22
C LYS A 111 5.30 -14.94 -2.38
N ASN A 112 5.82 -14.34 -1.32
CA ASN A 112 6.43 -13.00 -1.30
C ASN A 112 5.47 -11.88 -1.73
N PHE A 113 4.29 -11.86 -1.12
CA PHE A 113 3.32 -10.80 -1.34
C PHE A 113 3.86 -9.43 -0.93
N HIS A 114 3.44 -8.40 -1.64
CA HIS A 114 3.75 -7.01 -1.34
C HIS A 114 2.46 -6.23 -1.15
N ILE A 115 2.50 -5.19 -0.33
CA ILE A 115 1.37 -4.32 -0.07
C ILE A 115 1.78 -2.87 -0.32
N LEU A 116 0.92 -2.13 -1.00
CA LEU A 116 1.02 -0.68 -1.11
C LEU A 116 0.03 -0.05 -0.13
N ALA A 117 0.51 0.63 0.89
CA ALA A 117 -0.34 1.26 1.91
C ALA A 117 0.35 2.52 2.50
N PRO A 118 -0.37 3.41 3.18
CA PRO A 118 0.26 4.52 3.91
C PRO A 118 1.24 4.02 4.98
N ALA A 119 2.27 4.82 5.27
CA ALA A 119 3.28 4.46 6.28
C ALA A 119 2.66 4.12 7.66
N THR A 120 1.58 4.80 8.05
CA THR A 120 0.90 4.56 9.32
C THR A 120 0.37 3.13 9.47
N SER A 121 -0.03 2.48 8.38
CA SER A 121 -0.59 1.12 8.37
C SER A 121 0.46 0.02 8.64
N PHE A 122 1.74 0.40 8.74
CA PHE A 122 2.84 -0.49 9.05
C PHE A 122 3.41 -0.23 10.47
N ASP A 123 3.12 0.93 11.07
CA ASP A 123 3.62 1.32 12.39
C ASP A 123 2.65 0.95 13.53
N LEU A 124 1.35 1.10 13.31
CA LEU A 124 0.29 0.95 14.32
C LEU A 124 -0.92 0.23 13.72
N GLU A 125 -1.67 -0.49 14.58
CA GLU A 125 -2.88 -1.27 14.25
C GLU A 125 -4.07 -0.42 13.76
N ASP A 126 -3.94 0.91 13.75
CA ASP A 126 -5.10 1.78 13.56
C ASP A 126 -5.19 2.46 12.17
N VAL A 127 -6.43 2.38 11.67
CA VAL A 127 -7.07 3.09 10.56
C VAL A 127 -6.83 2.59 9.12
N ASN A 128 -7.84 1.85 8.64
CA ASN A 128 -8.45 1.83 7.31
C ASN A 128 -7.95 2.90 6.32
N LYS A 129 -6.93 2.58 5.50
CA LYS A 129 -6.53 3.43 4.38
C LYS A 129 -5.99 2.58 3.23
N ASP A 130 -6.86 2.30 2.27
CA ASP A 130 -6.63 1.63 0.97
C ASP A 130 -5.33 0.85 0.74
N PRO A 131 -5.09 -0.26 1.45
CA PRO A 131 -4.09 -1.22 1.03
C PRO A 131 -4.41 -1.86 -0.34
N LEU A 132 -3.37 -2.00 -1.15
CA LEU A 132 -3.37 -2.78 -2.38
C LEU A 132 -2.42 -3.98 -2.23
N LEU A 133 -2.93 -5.20 -2.41
CA LEU A 133 -2.14 -6.42 -2.35
C LEU A 133 -1.63 -6.82 -3.73
N PHE A 134 -0.33 -7.04 -3.82
CA PHE A 134 0.38 -7.42 -5.03
C PHE A 134 1.06 -8.77 -4.90
N ALA A 135 1.04 -9.55 -5.98
CA ALA A 135 1.87 -10.74 -6.16
C ALA A 135 2.98 -10.48 -7.19
N PRO A 136 4.23 -10.90 -6.93
CA PRO A 136 5.33 -10.75 -7.89
C PRO A 136 5.20 -11.72 -9.07
N LEU A 137 5.49 -11.25 -10.29
CA LEU A 137 5.62 -12.06 -11.51
C LEU A 137 7.09 -12.18 -11.95
N LYS A 138 7.38 -13.19 -12.78
CA LYS A 138 8.70 -13.51 -13.35
C LYS A 138 9.41 -12.37 -14.08
N ASN A 139 8.69 -11.38 -14.60
CA ASN A 139 9.26 -10.29 -15.41
C ASN A 139 9.51 -9.00 -14.59
N GLY A 140 9.59 -9.07 -13.26
CA GLY A 140 9.72 -7.88 -12.40
C GLY A 140 8.46 -7.00 -12.39
N LYS A 141 7.34 -7.57 -12.82
CA LYS A 141 6.01 -6.96 -12.78
C LYS A 141 5.24 -7.46 -11.57
N TYR A 142 4.20 -6.74 -11.19
CA TYR A 142 3.37 -7.05 -10.04
C TYR A 142 1.91 -7.14 -10.46
N LEU A 143 1.24 -8.21 -10.06
CA LEU A 143 -0.19 -8.42 -10.27
C LEU A 143 -0.95 -7.87 -9.07
N LEU A 144 -1.90 -6.96 -9.29
CA LEU A 144 -2.84 -6.54 -8.27
C LEU A 144 -3.86 -7.63 -8.02
N ILE A 145 -3.91 -8.17 -6.80
CA ILE A 145 -4.87 -9.20 -6.40
C ILE A 145 -6.14 -8.54 -5.86
N HIS A 146 -5.98 -7.59 -4.94
CA HIS A 146 -7.10 -6.96 -4.26
C HIS A 146 -6.75 -5.58 -3.72
N GLN A 147 -7.78 -4.74 -3.62
CA GLN A 147 -7.83 -3.46 -2.94
C GLN A 147 -8.94 -3.53 -1.90
N TRP A 148 -8.68 -3.09 -0.68
CA TRP A 148 -9.68 -2.96 0.38
C TRP A 148 -9.43 -1.68 1.19
N GLY A 149 -10.46 -1.15 1.86
CA GLY A 149 -10.38 0.12 2.58
C GLY A 149 -11.31 1.20 2.00
N THR A 150 -11.17 2.43 2.50
CA THR A 150 -11.90 3.62 2.02
C THR A 150 -11.00 4.52 1.19
N ASP A 151 -11.49 4.90 0.00
CA ASP A 151 -10.76 5.71 -0.99
C ASP A 151 -10.00 6.90 -0.37
N LEU A 152 -8.75 7.07 -0.79
CA LEU A 152 -7.89 8.19 -0.42
C LEU A 152 -8.55 9.51 -0.79
N ALA A 153 -8.76 10.37 0.20
CA ALA A 153 -9.35 11.68 -0.03
C ALA A 153 -8.51 12.53 -1.00
N TRP A 154 -9.18 13.27 -1.87
CA TRP A 154 -8.55 14.05 -2.96
C TRP A 154 -7.46 15.02 -2.48
N TYR A 155 -7.60 15.61 -1.29
CA TYR A 155 -6.65 16.56 -0.72
C TYR A 155 -5.35 15.91 -0.23
N LYS A 156 -5.29 14.56 -0.10
CA LYS A 156 -4.07 13.84 0.28
C LYS A 156 -2.92 14.13 -0.68
N LYS A 157 -3.23 14.23 -1.97
CA LYS A 157 -2.27 14.62 -3.01
C LYS A 157 -1.63 15.99 -2.73
N LEU A 158 -2.41 16.97 -2.26
CA LEU A 158 -1.93 18.32 -1.93
C LEU A 158 -1.07 18.29 -0.67
N SER A 159 -1.51 17.61 0.38
CA SER A 159 -0.76 17.48 1.64
C SER A 159 0.58 16.73 1.48
N ALA A 160 0.67 15.81 0.51
CA ALA A 160 1.88 15.04 0.23
C ALA A 160 2.87 15.81 -0.67
N LEU A 161 2.40 16.81 -1.43
CA LEU A 161 3.20 17.58 -2.38
C LEU A 161 4.50 18.15 -1.79
N PRO A 162 4.51 18.86 -0.64
CA PRO A 162 5.73 19.45 -0.13
C PRO A 162 6.81 18.42 0.19
N LEU A 163 6.44 17.20 0.61
CA LEU A 163 7.37 16.16 1.03
C LEU A 163 7.59 15.07 -0.04
N ARG A 164 7.39 15.42 -1.32
CA ARG A 164 7.53 14.47 -2.42
C ARG A 164 9.01 14.20 -2.77
N SER A 165 9.76 15.27 -2.99
CA SER A 165 11.20 15.30 -3.31
C SER A 165 11.86 16.49 -2.62
N LEU A 166 13.20 16.54 -2.58
CA LEU A 166 13.93 17.70 -2.05
C LEU A 166 13.57 18.99 -2.81
N GLU A 167 13.44 18.91 -4.13
CA GLU A 167 13.01 20.05 -4.96
C GLU A 167 11.61 20.54 -4.59
N SER A 168 10.68 19.60 -4.34
CA SER A 168 9.31 19.95 -3.95
C SER A 168 9.26 20.67 -2.60
N ILE A 169 10.15 20.31 -1.66
CA ILE A 169 10.30 21.00 -0.37
C ILE A 169 10.73 22.44 -0.61
N LEU A 170 11.81 22.65 -1.37
CA LEU A 170 12.36 23.99 -1.65
C LEU A 170 11.34 24.89 -2.35
N ILE A 171 10.64 24.37 -3.36
CA ILE A 171 9.59 25.11 -4.07
C ILE A 171 8.45 25.49 -3.11
N SER A 172 8.04 24.56 -2.24
CA SER A 172 6.97 24.82 -1.27
C SER A 172 7.38 25.89 -0.25
N ILE A 173 8.64 25.86 0.22
CA ILE A 173 9.21 26.91 1.08
C ILE A 173 9.20 28.25 0.34
N GLY A 174 9.54 28.26 -0.94
CA GLY A 174 9.46 29.44 -1.80
C GLY A 174 8.06 30.05 -1.85
N PHE A 175 7.03 29.23 -2.06
CA PHE A 175 5.63 29.70 -2.05
C PHE A 175 5.22 30.27 -0.69
N VAL A 176 5.57 29.60 0.42
CA VAL A 176 5.24 30.07 1.77
C VAL A 176 5.98 31.38 2.09
N ALA A 177 7.26 31.49 1.75
CA ALA A 177 8.06 32.70 1.95
C ALA A 177 7.52 33.87 1.12
N LEU A 178 7.11 33.61 -0.13
CA LEU A 178 6.50 34.61 -1.00
C LEU A 178 5.17 35.10 -0.43
N PHE A 179 4.31 34.18 0.01
CA PHE A 179 3.04 34.52 0.65
C PHE A 179 3.25 35.35 1.92
N LEU A 180 4.22 34.97 2.75
CA LEU A 180 4.59 35.72 3.95
C LEU A 180 5.07 37.13 3.59
N SER A 181 5.89 37.26 2.55
CA SER A 181 6.40 38.56 2.11
C SER A 181 5.31 39.49 1.57
N LEU A 182 4.27 38.95 0.94
CA LEU A 182 3.12 39.73 0.48
C LEU A 182 2.22 40.18 1.65
N ILE A 183 1.97 39.30 2.62
CA ILE A 183 1.08 39.63 3.75
C ILE A 183 1.74 40.58 4.75
N THR A 184 3.06 40.54 4.86
CA THR A 184 3.77 41.35 5.85
C THR A 184 3.60 42.85 5.56
N PRO A 185 3.06 43.65 6.50
CA PRO A 185 2.90 45.09 6.31
C PRO A 185 4.24 45.81 6.13
N THR A 186 4.27 46.86 5.30
CA THR A 186 5.50 47.61 4.99
C THR A 186 6.19 48.16 6.24
N TRP A 187 5.42 48.64 7.23
CA TRP A 187 5.95 49.17 8.49
C TRP A 187 6.66 48.14 9.38
N LEU A 188 6.41 46.84 9.17
CA LEU A 188 7.12 45.77 9.88
C LEU A 188 8.48 45.48 9.24
N ILE A 189 8.60 45.75 7.93
CA ILE A 189 9.81 45.48 7.14
C ILE A 189 10.77 46.66 7.22
N LEU A 190 10.25 47.89 7.15
CA LEU A 190 11.03 49.12 7.15
C LEU A 190 10.84 49.91 8.44
N ASN A 191 11.90 50.59 8.87
CA ASN A 191 11.84 51.57 9.95
C ASN A 191 11.10 52.84 9.49
N SER A 192 10.64 53.63 10.46
CA SER A 192 9.77 54.79 10.22
C SER A 192 10.30 55.86 9.27
N ALA A 193 11.62 55.93 9.08
CA ALA A 193 12.28 56.86 8.17
C ALA A 193 12.17 56.49 6.67
N GLU A 194 11.74 55.26 6.34
CA GLU A 194 11.72 54.72 4.96
C GLU A 194 10.30 54.36 4.48
N ILE A 195 9.26 54.81 5.20
CA ILE A 195 7.85 54.45 4.95
C ILE A 195 7.32 54.97 3.59
N ASP A 196 7.93 56.01 3.02
CA ASP A 196 7.51 56.60 1.74
C ASP A 196 7.87 55.74 0.51
N MET A 197 8.49 54.57 0.71
CA MET A 197 8.71 53.61 -0.37
C MET A 197 7.41 52.86 -0.72
N GLY A 198 7.03 52.90 -2.01
CA GLY A 198 5.83 52.22 -2.51
C GLY A 198 5.80 50.71 -2.20
N TYR A 199 4.60 50.13 -2.17
CA TYR A 199 4.36 48.76 -1.70
C TYR A 199 5.22 47.70 -2.41
N PHE A 200 5.43 47.76 -3.73
CA PHE A 200 6.23 46.79 -4.48
C PHE A 200 7.71 47.22 -4.61
N GLY A 201 8.40 47.42 -3.48
CA GLY A 201 9.81 47.83 -3.46
C GLY A 201 10.82 46.69 -3.27
N TYR A 202 12.12 47.00 -3.40
CA TYR A 202 13.23 46.06 -3.19
C TYR A 202 13.25 45.45 -1.78
N HIS A 203 12.72 46.17 -0.79
CA HIS A 203 12.58 45.70 0.59
C HIS A 203 11.73 44.43 0.70
N ARG A 204 10.72 44.22 -0.15
CA ARG A 204 9.92 42.98 -0.15
C ARG A 204 10.66 41.80 -0.74
N ILE A 205 11.51 42.05 -1.74
CA ILE A 205 12.40 41.03 -2.30
C ILE A 205 13.43 40.63 -1.25
N ALA A 206 14.02 41.60 -0.55
CA ALA A 206 14.95 41.34 0.56
C ALA A 206 14.27 40.56 1.70
N TRP A 207 13.05 40.95 2.09
CA TRP A 207 12.26 40.26 3.10
C TRP A 207 11.88 38.83 2.67
N PHE A 208 11.52 38.63 1.39
CA PHE A 208 11.28 37.31 0.83
C PHE A 208 12.51 36.40 0.95
N LEU A 209 13.70 36.89 0.57
CA LEU A 209 14.94 36.12 0.68
C LEU A 209 15.27 35.77 2.13
N TYR A 210 15.08 36.71 3.06
CA TYR A 210 15.27 36.46 4.49
C TYR A 210 14.30 35.40 5.03
N ALA A 211 13.01 35.54 4.72
CA ALA A 211 11.97 34.58 5.09
C ALA A 211 12.25 33.20 4.50
N TYR A 212 12.71 33.13 3.25
CA TYR A 212 13.06 31.89 2.58
C TYR A 212 14.19 31.14 3.31
N ILE A 213 15.29 31.84 3.65
CA ILE A 213 16.42 31.25 4.38
C ILE A 213 15.98 30.77 5.77
N LEU A 214 15.21 31.59 6.48
CA LEU A 214 14.73 31.27 7.83
C LEU A 214 13.81 30.05 7.83
N ILE A 215 12.82 30.02 6.94
CA ILE A 215 11.88 28.88 6.83
C ILE A 215 12.63 27.64 6.35
N SER A 216 13.59 27.77 5.44
CA SER A 216 14.43 26.66 5.00
C SER A 216 15.24 26.06 6.16
N SER A 217 15.83 26.90 7.01
CA SER A 217 16.58 26.46 8.19
C SER A 217 15.68 25.70 9.18
N ILE A 218 14.53 26.28 9.55
CA ILE A 218 13.55 25.66 10.45
C ILE A 218 13.04 24.34 9.87
N THR A 219 12.67 24.32 8.58
CA THR A 219 12.15 23.11 7.92
C THR A 219 13.19 22.00 7.92
N THR A 220 14.45 22.33 7.63
CA THR A 220 15.55 21.35 7.65
C THR A 220 15.75 20.78 9.05
N PHE A 221 15.73 21.65 10.07
CA PHE A 221 15.84 21.23 11.46
C PHE A 221 14.69 20.29 11.88
N ILE A 222 13.44 20.64 11.55
CA ILE A 222 12.27 19.79 11.84
C ILE A 222 12.38 18.45 11.11
N CYS A 223 12.77 18.44 9.83
CA CYS A 223 12.92 17.21 9.05
C CYS A 223 13.93 16.26 9.69
N PHE A 224 15.08 16.79 10.13
CA PHE A 224 16.09 15.99 10.84
C PHE A 224 15.61 15.55 12.23
N SER A 225 15.06 16.47 13.02
CA SER A 225 14.63 16.18 14.40
C SER A 225 13.51 15.15 14.46
N GLN A 226 12.60 15.14 13.49
CA GLN A 226 11.47 14.22 13.44
C GLN A 226 11.68 13.03 12.49
N ASN A 227 12.88 12.88 11.90
CA ASN A 227 13.19 11.88 10.89
C ASN A 227 12.18 11.87 9.71
N ILE A 228 11.72 13.05 9.30
CA ILE A 228 10.81 13.22 8.16
C ILE A 228 11.64 13.37 6.89
N TYR A 229 11.59 12.35 6.05
CA TYR A 229 12.28 12.35 4.76
C TYR A 229 11.30 12.42 3.57
N PRO A 230 11.77 12.89 2.40
CA PRO A 230 10.97 12.87 1.17
C PRO A 230 10.51 11.46 0.78
N SER A 231 9.33 11.39 0.19
CA SER A 231 8.67 10.14 -0.18
C SER A 231 9.50 9.32 -1.18
N GLU A 232 10.28 10.00 -2.04
CA GLU A 232 11.19 9.36 -3.00
C GLU A 232 12.25 8.45 -2.35
N TYR A 233 12.69 8.76 -1.14
CA TYR A 233 13.68 7.94 -0.42
C TYR A 233 13.04 6.88 0.49
N GLN A 234 11.74 7.03 0.79
CA GLN A 234 11.06 6.25 1.83
C GLN A 234 10.12 5.17 1.27
N TRP A 235 9.68 5.28 0.02
CA TRP A 235 8.64 4.40 -0.55
C TRP A 235 8.95 2.90 -0.49
N ASN A 236 10.22 2.48 -0.50
CA ASN A 236 10.67 1.09 -0.42
C ASN A 236 11.59 0.79 0.78
N LYS A 237 11.69 1.72 1.75
CA LYS A 237 12.55 1.54 2.93
C LYS A 237 11.87 0.61 3.93
N LYS A 238 12.57 -0.46 4.33
CA LYS A 238 12.05 -1.50 5.25
C LYS A 238 12.07 -1.10 6.73
N THR A 239 12.89 -0.13 7.11
CA THR A 239 13.10 0.27 8.50
C THR A 239 12.64 1.69 8.77
N TYR A 240 12.06 1.88 9.96
CA TYR A 240 11.75 3.19 10.54
C TYR A 240 12.98 3.67 11.31
N ASN A 241 13.93 4.24 10.57
CA ASN A 241 14.87 5.20 11.14
C ASN A 241 14.51 6.56 10.55
#